data_AF-A0A0P0LLG3-F1
#
_entry.id   AF-A0A0P0LLG3-F1
#
_cell.length_a   1.000
_cell.length_b   1.000
_cell.length_c   1.000
_cell.angle_alpha   90.00
_cell.angle_beta   90.00
_cell.angle_gamma   90.00
#
_symmetry.space_group_name_H-M   'P 1'
#
loop_
_entity.id
_entity.type
_entity.pdbx_description
1 polymer ?
#
loop_
_entity_poly.entity_id
_entity_poly.type
_entity_poly.pdbx_seq_one_letter_code
_entity_poly.pdbx_strand_id
1 'polypeptide(L)' 'MVPKRWARRAVTRNAIKRQIYNVSERFGDRLPVAAHVVRLRTTFDRQQFISATSEPLKLAVRQELEQLFERAALSEVHT' A
#
# COMPACT_ATOMS: atom_id res chain seq x y z
N MET A 1 -8.14 4.12 0.23
CA MET A 1 -9.32 3.33 0.61
C MET A 1 -9.06 1.83 0.51
N VAL A 2 -9.23 1.09 1.63
CA VAL A 2 -9.12 -0.38 1.67
C VAL A 2 -10.52 -0.99 1.86
N PRO A 3 -11.16 -1.52 0.80
CA PRO A 3 -12.49 -2.11 0.86
C PRO A 3 -12.53 -3.43 1.66
N LYS A 4 -13.62 -3.65 2.40
CA LYS A 4 -13.86 -4.93 3.12
C LYS A 4 -13.81 -6.16 2.21
N ARG A 5 -14.20 -6.02 0.93
CA ARG A 5 -14.17 -7.11 -0.07
C ARG A 5 -12.76 -7.63 -0.38
N TRP A 6 -11.73 -6.80 -0.23
CA TRP A 6 -10.36 -7.14 -0.60
C TRP A 6 -9.46 -7.52 0.58
N ALA A 7 -9.84 -7.13 1.79
CA ALA A 7 -9.19 -7.55 3.04
C ALA A 7 -10.26 -7.94 4.08
N ARG A 8 -10.76 -9.19 3.98
CA ARG A 8 -11.87 -9.71 4.81
C ARG A 8 -11.53 -9.77 6.31
N ARG A 9 -10.25 -9.97 6.67
CA ARG A 9 -9.77 -9.92 8.07
C ARG A 9 -9.38 -8.49 8.44
N ALA A 10 -9.89 -8.02 9.57
CA ALA A 10 -9.57 -6.69 10.09
C ALA A 10 -8.05 -6.51 10.34
N VAL A 11 -7.36 -7.57 10.79
CA VAL A 11 -5.91 -7.56 11.03
C VAL A 11 -5.12 -7.26 9.75
N THR A 12 -5.45 -7.94 8.63
CA THR A 12 -4.82 -7.69 7.33
C THR A 12 -5.07 -6.26 6.86
N ARG A 13 -6.31 -5.78 6.99
CA ARG A 13 -6.67 -4.39 6.64
C ARG A 13 -5.88 -3.38 7.47
N ASN A 14 -5.73 -3.61 8.76
CA ASN A 14 -4.99 -2.72 9.66
C ASN A 14 -3.49 -2.75 9.38
N ALA A 15 -2.93 -3.93 9.08
CA ALA A 15 -1.53 -4.07 8.66
C ALA A 15 -1.24 -3.28 7.38
N ILE A 16 -2.11 -3.41 6.36
CA ILE A 16 -2.01 -2.64 5.11
C ILE A 16 -2.10 -1.14 5.38
N LYS A 17 -3.06 -0.69 6.19
CA LYS A 17 -3.17 0.73 6.55
C LYS A 17 -1.90 1.25 7.21
N ARG A 18 -1.37 0.54 8.21
CA ARG A 18 -0.12 0.94 8.88
C ARG A 18 1.05 1.00 7.90
N GLN A 19 1.11 0.08 6.94
CA GLN A 19 2.16 0.08 5.93
C GLN A 19 2.04 1.24 4.95
N ILE A 20 0.82 1.61 4.55
CA ILE A 20 0.58 2.80 3.75
C ILE A 20 1.09 4.04 4.50
N TYR A 21 0.71 4.22 5.78
CA TYR A 21 1.18 5.36 6.58
C TYR A 21 2.71 5.39 6.72
N ASN A 22 3.34 4.26 7.06
CA ASN A 22 4.81 4.17 7.18
C ASN A 22 5.53 4.53 5.87
N VAL A 23 5.05 4.04 4.73
CA VAL A 23 5.66 4.34 3.43
C VAL A 23 5.39 5.79 3.03
N SER A 24 4.16 6.28 3.22
CA SER A 24 3.80 7.68 2.96
C SER A 24 4.64 8.65 3.79
N GLU A 25 4.89 8.36 5.07
CA GLU A 25 5.77 9.16 5.93
C GLU A 25 7.21 9.19 5.39
N ARG A 26 7.72 8.04 4.94
CA ARG A 26 9.06 7.93 4.32
C ARG A 26 9.19 8.68 3.00
N PHE A 27 8.10 8.78 2.25
CA PHE A 27 8.05 9.48 0.97
C PHE A 27 7.51 10.91 1.09
N GLY A 28 7.18 11.38 2.30
CA GLY A 28 6.58 12.69 2.53
C GLY A 28 7.43 13.86 2.00
N ASP A 29 8.76 13.71 2.05
CA ASP A 29 9.68 14.73 1.52
C ASP A 29 9.83 14.71 -0.02
N ARG A 30 9.45 13.59 -0.66
CA ARG A 30 9.57 13.40 -2.12
C ARG A 30 8.25 13.56 -2.85
N LEU A 31 7.14 13.41 -2.14
CA LEU A 31 5.80 13.59 -2.69
C LEU A 31 5.40 15.07 -2.59
N PRO A 32 4.87 15.66 -3.67
CA PRO A 32 4.31 16.99 -3.61
C PRO A 32 3.09 17.04 -2.68
N VAL A 33 2.78 18.23 -2.18
CA VAL A 33 1.66 18.46 -1.26
C VAL A 33 0.34 18.39 -2.03
N ALA A 34 -0.12 17.16 -2.26
CA ALA A 34 -1.35 16.83 -2.95
C ALA A 34 -2.14 15.73 -2.22
N ALA A 35 -3.44 15.62 -2.52
CA ALA A 35 -4.30 14.61 -1.93
C ALA A 35 -4.05 13.23 -2.57
N HIS A 36 -3.27 12.37 -1.90
CA HIS A 36 -2.92 11.05 -2.39
C HIS A 36 -3.91 9.97 -1.92
N VAL A 37 -4.63 9.34 -2.85
CA VAL A 37 -5.61 8.28 -2.56
C VAL A 37 -5.10 6.91 -2.99
N VAL A 38 -4.62 6.12 -2.03
CA VAL A 38 -4.20 4.73 -2.28
C VAL A 38 -5.42 3.81 -2.36
N ARG A 39 -5.70 3.19 -3.50
CA ARG A 39 -6.78 2.21 -3.67
C ARG A 39 -6.18 0.83 -3.90
N LEU A 40 -6.46 -0.12 -3.00
CA LEU A 40 -6.19 -1.54 -3.27
C LEU A 40 -6.95 -1.94 -4.54
N ARG A 41 -6.46 -2.82 -5.41
CA ARG A 41 -7.23 -3.27 -6.60
C ARG A 41 -7.54 -4.76 -6.60
N THR A 42 -6.76 -5.55 -5.88
CA THR A 42 -6.83 -7.01 -5.84
C THR A 42 -7.02 -7.52 -4.41
N THR A 43 -7.62 -8.71 -4.29
CA THR A 43 -7.65 -9.46 -3.03
C THR A 43 -6.28 -10.08 -2.78
N PHE A 44 -5.77 -10.02 -1.55
CA PHE A 44 -4.61 -10.84 -1.19
C PHE A 44 -5.04 -12.31 -1.11
N ASP A 45 -4.43 -13.15 -1.93
CA ASP A 45 -4.77 -14.57 -2.01
C ASP A 45 -4.41 -15.28 -0.70
N ARG A 46 -5.37 -16.03 -0.18
CA ARG A 46 -5.25 -16.74 1.09
C ARG A 46 -4.34 -17.96 0.97
N GLN A 47 -4.11 -18.44 -0.26
CA GLN A 47 -3.21 -19.55 -0.53
C GLN A 47 -1.73 -19.11 -0.53
N GLN A 48 -1.46 -17.91 -1.03
CA GLN A 48 -0.09 -17.37 -1.04
C GLN A 48 0.29 -16.70 0.29
N PHE A 49 -0.69 -16.18 1.03
CA PHE A 49 -0.46 -15.47 2.29
C PHE A 49 -1.24 -16.11 3.45
N ILE A 50 -0.66 -17.17 4.01
CA ILE A 50 -1.26 -18.01 5.05
C ILE A 50 -1.53 -17.21 6.35
N SER A 51 -0.68 -16.22 6.68
CA SER A 51 -0.85 -15.37 7.86
C SER A 51 -1.11 -13.90 7.52
N ALA A 52 -1.99 -13.25 8.28
CA ALA A 52 -2.39 -11.87 8.05
C ALA A 52 -1.27 -10.82 8.30
N THR A 53 -0.14 -11.28 8.85
CA THR A 53 1.03 -10.47 9.24
C THR A 53 2.34 -11.12 8.80
N SER A 54 2.31 -12.02 7.79
CA SER A 54 3.54 -12.63 7.29
C SER A 54 4.53 -11.55 6.83
N GLU A 55 5.80 -11.73 7.15
CA GLU A 55 6.93 -11.00 6.55
C GLU A 55 6.83 -10.88 5.02
N PRO A 56 6.62 -11.98 4.25
CA PRO A 56 6.53 -11.90 2.79
C PRO A 56 5.35 -11.07 2.29
N LEU A 57 4.21 -11.10 2.99
CA LEU A 57 3.07 -10.24 2.67
C LEU A 57 3.42 -8.76 2.89
N LYS A 58 4.06 -8.43 4.01
CA LYS A 58 4.47 -7.04 4.30
C LYS A 58 5.50 -6.54 3.30
N LEU A 59 6.43 -7.40 2.87
CA LEU A 59 7.46 -7.06 1.90
C LEU A 59 6.86 -6.84 0.51
N ALA A 60 6.00 -7.74 0.03
CA ALA A 60 5.32 -7.60 -1.25
C ALA A 60 4.45 -6.32 -1.27
N VAL A 61 3.68 -6.07 -0.21
CA VAL A 61 2.89 -4.84 -0.07
C VAL A 61 3.79 -3.60 -0.06
N ARG A 62 4.94 -3.65 0.63
CA ARG A 62 5.89 -2.53 0.67
C ARG A 62 6.46 -2.25 -0.71
N GLN A 63 6.94 -3.26 -1.43
CA GLN A 63 7.52 -3.10 -2.76
C GLN A 63 6.52 -2.51 -3.76
N GLU A 64 5.28 -3.01 -3.76
CA GLU A 64 4.20 -2.46 -4.60
C GLU A 64 3.88 -0.99 -4.25
N LEU A 65 3.86 -0.65 -2.96
CA LEU A 65 3.65 0.73 -2.52
C LEU A 65 4.80 1.63 -2.94
N GLU A 66 6.06 1.20 -2.75
CA GLU A 66 7.24 1.96 -3.15
C GLU A 66 7.23 2.23 -4.66
N GLN A 67 6.95 1.23 -5.50
CA GLN A 67 6.80 1.42 -6.95
C GLN A 67 5.64 2.36 -7.32
N LEU A 68 4.52 2.29 -6.59
CA LEU A 68 3.39 3.19 -6.81
C LEU A 68 3.74 4.64 -6.46
N PHE A 69 4.39 4.86 -5.32
CA PHE A 69 4.80 6.19 -4.86
C PHE A 69 5.90 6.78 -5.75
N GLU A 70 6.85 5.97 -6.20
CA GLU A 70 7.89 6.39 -7.16
C GLU A 70 7.27 6.80 -8.50
N ARG A 71 6.33 6.00 -9.03
CA ARG A 71 5.56 6.39 -10.22
C ARG A 71 4.74 7.65 -10.01
N ALA A 72 4.11 7.83 -8.84
CA ALA A 72 3.35 9.04 -8.54
C ALA A 72 4.25 10.28 -8.51
N ALA A 73 5.42 10.19 -7.86
CA ALA A 73 6.42 11.26 -7.82
C ALA A 73 6.99 11.60 -9.21
N LEU A 74 7.12 10.61 -10.10
CA LEU A 74 7.61 10.81 -11.48
C LEU A 74 6.52 11.31 -12.45
N SER A 75 5.27 10.84 -12.32
CA SER A 75 4.18 11.19 -13.23
C SER A 75 3.76 12.65 -13.16
N GLU A 76 4.04 13.36 -12.07
CA GLU A 76 3.73 14.80 -11.95
C GLU A 76 4.68 15.70 -12.75
N VAL A 77 5.79 15.17 -13.27
CA VAL A 77 6.69 15.92 -14.18
C VAL A 77 6.10 16.09 -15.58
N HIS A 78 4.95 15.48 -15.89
CA HIS A 78 4.34 15.47 -17.23
C HIS A 78 3.06 16.31 -17.37
N THR A 79 2.81 17.25 -16.46
CA THR A 79 1.72 18.24 -16.57
C THR A 79 2.28 19.63 -16.72
#